data_AF-A0A9W6JKG9-F1
#
_entry.id   AF-A0A9W6JKG9-F1
#
_cell.length_a   1.000
_cell.length_b   1.000
_cell.length_c   1.000
_cell.angle_alpha   90.00
_cell.angle_beta   90.00
_cell.angle_gamma   90.00
#
_symmetry.space_group_name_H-M   'P 1'
#
loop_
_entity.id
_entity.type
_entity.pdbx_description
1 polymer ?
#
loop_
_entity_poly.entity_id
_entity_poly.type
_entity_poly.pdbx_seq_one_letter_code
_entity_poly.pdbx_strand_id
1 'polypeptide(L)'
;MDGWLKALIAVTCVAVLAYVGWFGWTQYSAHQAKIERAMRAEEDRQELFEISKAKPGEDDKVRSWCSQADYSLRHTELRSNEYLRQIINNCNILGYLR
;
A
#
# COMPACT_ATOMS: atom_id res chain seq x y z
N MET A 1 53.36 4.62 19.37
CA MET A 1 52.49 5.59 18.68
C MET A 1 51.21 5.69 19.52
N ASP A 2 50.06 6.04 18.96
CA ASP A 2 48.87 5.18 19.13
C ASP A 2 47.67 5.67 19.94
N GLY A 3 47.75 6.54 20.95
CA GLY A 3 46.53 6.90 21.73
C GLY A 3 45.50 7.68 20.91
N TRP A 4 45.94 8.83 20.40
CA TRP A 4 45.13 9.73 19.58
C TRP A 4 44.72 9.11 18.23
N LEU A 5 45.63 8.38 17.59
CA LEU A 5 45.35 7.72 16.31
C LEU A 5 44.31 6.60 16.47
N LYS A 6 44.40 5.80 17.55
CA LYS A 6 43.41 4.76 17.85
C LYS A 6 42.02 5.34 18.13
N ALA A 7 41.94 6.49 18.80
CA ALA A 7 40.67 7.16 19.08
C ALA A 7 39.98 7.64 17.80
N LEU A 8 40.73 8.28 16.88
CA LEU A 8 40.20 8.71 15.59
C LEU A 8 39.67 7.53 14.78
N ILE A 9 40.44 6.45 14.70
CA ILE A 9 40.05 5.23 13.98
C ILE A 9 38.78 4.62 14.57
N ALA A 10 38.66 4.55 15.90
CA ALA A 10 37.48 4.02 16.55
C ALA A 10 36.22 4.85 16.22
N VAL A 11 36.34 6.18 16.22
CA VAL A 11 35.23 7.09 15.89
C VAL A 11 34.79 6.93 14.44
N THR A 12 35.72 6.82 13.49
CA THR A 12 35.36 6.60 12.07
C THR A 12 34.68 5.24 11.87
N CYS A 13 35.15 4.17 12.52
CA CYS A 13 34.51 2.87 12.44
C CYS A 13 33.05 2.90 12.94
N VAL A 14 32.79 3.56 14.07
CA VAL A 14 31.42 3.71 14.60
C VAL A 14 30.54 4.52 13.65
N ALA A 15 31.06 5.61 13.08
CA ALA A 15 30.32 6.43 12.11
C ALA A 15 29.96 5.64 10.85
N VAL A 16 30.89 4.84 10.32
CA VAL A 16 30.66 4.00 9.14
C VAL A 16 29.62 2.91 9.42
N LEU A 17 29.71 2.22 10.57
CA LEU A 17 28.74 1.19 10.95
C LEU A 17 27.33 1.79 11.15
N ALA A 18 27.23 2.96 11.77
CA ALA A 18 25.97 3.67 11.93
C ALA A 18 25.37 4.07 10.58
N TYR A 19 26.19 4.56 9.65
CA TYR A 19 25.75 4.95 8.31
C TYR A 19 25.24 3.74 7.49
N VAL A 20 25.99 2.64 7.49
CA VAL A 20 25.61 1.41 6.77
C VAL A 20 24.33 0.81 7.37
N GLY A 21 24.23 0.77 8.71
CA GLY A 21 23.03 0.30 9.41
C GLY A 21 21.79 1.13 9.07
N TRP A 22 21.92 2.46 9.06
CA TRP A 22 20.82 3.36 8.69
C TRP A 22 20.40 3.18 7.23
N PHE A 23 21.37 3.14 6.31
CA PHE A 23 21.08 2.95 4.88
C PHE A 23 20.40 1.60 4.62
N GLY A 24 20.86 0.52 5.26
CA GLY A 24 20.23 -0.80 5.17
C GLY A 24 18.78 -0.81 5.70
N TRP A 25 18.53 -0.16 6.84
CA TRP A 25 17.19 -0.07 7.42
C TRP A 25 16.21 0.71 6.54
N THR A 26 16.65 1.80 5.91
CA THR A 26 15.79 2.59 5.01
C THR A 26 15.37 1.79 3.77
N GLN A 27 16.26 0.97 3.21
CA GLN A 27 15.93 0.09 2.09
C GLN A 27 14.98 -1.04 2.50
N TYR A 28 15.23 -1.66 3.67
CA TYR A 28 14.38 -2.72 4.18
C TYR A 28 12.96 -2.25 4.49
N SER A 29 12.82 -1.10 5.17
CA SER A 29 11.53 -0.50 5.48
C SER A 29 10.77 -0.03 4.23
N ALA A 30 11.48 0.53 3.24
CA ALA A 30 10.88 0.86 1.94
C ALA A 30 10.42 -0.39 1.17
N HIS A 31 11.12 -1.51 1.27
CA HIS A 31 10.74 -2.76 0.63
C HIS A 31 9.53 -3.39 1.32
N GLN A 32 9.52 -3.44 2.65
CA GLN A 32 8.36 -3.90 3.42
C GLN A 32 7.11 -3.05 3.14
N ALA A 33 7.24 -1.72 3.09
CA ALA A 33 6.11 -0.84 2.78
C ALA A 33 5.52 -1.10 1.38
N LYS A 34 6.35 -1.52 0.40
CA LYS A 34 5.86 -1.93 -0.93
C LYS A 34 5.14 -3.27 -0.88
N ILE A 35 5.68 -4.25 -0.14
CA ILE A 35 5.06 -5.57 0.03
C ILE A 35 3.72 -5.45 0.75
N GLU A 36 3.66 -4.65 1.82
CA GLU A 36 2.42 -4.42 2.57
C GLU A 36 1.35 -3.75 1.70
N ARG A 37 1.74 -2.78 0.86
CA ARG A 37 0.81 -2.16 -0.10
C ARG A 37 0.33 -3.14 -1.18
N ALA A 38 1.20 -4.03 -1.65
CA ALA A 38 0.83 -5.04 -2.63
C ALA A 38 -0.14 -6.07 -2.04
N MET A 39 0.13 -6.56 -0.82
CA MET A 39 -0.77 -7.49 -0.14
C MET A 39 -2.14 -6.87 0.15
N ARG A 40 -2.18 -5.62 0.62
CA ARG A 40 -3.45 -4.90 0.81
C ARG A 40 -4.21 -4.71 -0.51
N ALA A 41 -3.53 -4.34 -1.59
CA ALA A 41 -4.16 -4.19 -2.90
C ALA A 41 -4.73 -5.51 -3.44
N GLU A 42 -4.09 -6.65 -3.14
CA GLU A 42 -4.61 -7.97 -3.49
C GLU A 42 -5.83 -8.36 -2.65
N GLU A 43 -5.82 -8.06 -1.35
CA GLU A 43 -6.95 -8.28 -0.45
C GLU A 43 -8.16 -7.42 -0.85
N ASP A 44 -7.95 -6.12 -1.08
CA ASP A 44 -8.95 -5.18 -1.58
C ASP A 44 -9.51 -5.66 -2.93
N ARG A 45 -8.66 -6.22 -3.80
CA ARG A 45 -9.10 -6.80 -5.07
C ARG A 45 -9.97 -8.03 -4.83
N GLN A 46 -9.57 -8.94 -3.95
CA GLN A 46 -10.37 -10.15 -3.66
C GLN A 46 -11.74 -9.78 -3.10
N GLU A 47 -11.81 -8.81 -2.17
CA GLU A 47 -13.07 -8.31 -1.62
C GLU A 47 -13.99 -7.78 -2.74
N LEU A 48 -13.45 -6.98 -3.68
CA LEU A 48 -14.22 -6.49 -4.82
C LEU A 48 -14.76 -7.61 -5.71
N PHE A 49 -13.98 -8.66 -5.96
CA PHE A 49 -14.42 -9.80 -6.75
C PHE A 49 -15.52 -10.59 -6.03
N GLU A 50 -15.41 -10.74 -4.71
CA GLU A 50 -16.43 -11.40 -3.90
C GLU A 50 -17.76 -10.62 -3.91
N ILE A 51 -17.71 -9.32 -3.62
CA ILE A 51 -18.91 -8.46 -3.56
C ILE A 51 -19.58 -8.34 -4.94
N SER A 52 -18.79 -8.25 -6.01
CA SER A 52 -19.32 -8.21 -7.38
C SER A 52 -19.71 -9.59 -7.94
N LYS A 53 -19.47 -10.67 -7.19
CA LYS A 53 -19.64 -12.07 -7.62
C LYS A 53 -18.91 -12.37 -8.93
N ALA A 54 -17.75 -11.76 -9.12
CA ALA A 54 -16.88 -11.96 -10.27
C ALA A 54 -15.90 -13.11 -10.02
N LYS A 55 -15.60 -13.89 -11.05
CA LYS A 55 -14.50 -14.86 -11.02
C LYS A 55 -13.17 -14.18 -11.35
N PRO A 56 -12.02 -14.73 -10.91
CA PRO A 56 -10.71 -14.21 -11.31
C PRO A 56 -10.61 -14.05 -12.83
N GLY A 57 -10.28 -12.84 -13.30
CA GLY A 57 -10.23 -12.47 -14.71
C GLY A 57 -11.50 -11.84 -15.28
N GLU A 58 -12.60 -11.77 -14.53
CA GLU A 58 -13.83 -11.04 -14.91
C GLU A 58 -13.77 -9.57 -14.45
N ASP A 59 -12.68 -8.87 -14.77
CA ASP A 59 -12.45 -7.47 -14.37
C ASP A 59 -13.58 -6.51 -14.84
N ASP A 60 -14.25 -6.84 -15.96
CA ASP A 60 -15.37 -6.06 -16.49
C ASP A 60 -16.61 -6.09 -15.57
N LYS A 61 -16.86 -7.20 -14.88
CA LYS A 61 -17.96 -7.29 -13.91
C LYS A 61 -17.68 -6.41 -12.70
N VAL A 62 -16.43 -6.42 -12.24
CA VAL A 62 -15.97 -5.56 -11.14
C VAL A 62 -16.13 -4.09 -11.54
N ARG A 63 -15.70 -3.71 -12.76
CA ARG A 63 -15.87 -2.36 -13.32
C ARG A 63 -17.34 -1.93 -13.38
N SER A 64 -18.22 -2.81 -13.85
CA SER A 64 -19.66 -2.55 -13.91
C SER A 64 -20.26 -2.36 -12.51
N TRP A 65 -19.88 -3.21 -11.55
CA TRP A 65 -20.33 -3.11 -10.18
C TRP A 65 -19.85 -1.82 -9.51
N CYS A 66 -18.56 -1.49 -9.63
CA CYS A 66 -17.98 -0.25 -9.10
C CYS A 66 -18.69 1.00 -9.67
N SER A 67 -19.03 1.00 -10.97
CA SER A 67 -19.76 2.10 -11.61
C SER A 67 -21.18 2.25 -11.05
N GLN A 68 -21.88 1.14 -10.84
CA GLN A 68 -23.22 1.14 -10.25
C GLN A 68 -23.21 1.56 -8.77
N ALA A 69 -22.19 1.13 -8.03
CA ALA A 69 -21.99 1.48 -6.64
C ALA A 69 -21.64 2.98 -6.48
N ASP A 70 -20.79 3.55 -7.34
CA ASP A 70 -20.48 4.99 -7.33
C ASP A 70 -21.72 5.83 -7.65
N TYR A 71 -22.51 5.41 -8.66
CA TYR A 71 -23.79 6.05 -8.96
C TYR A 71 -24.73 6.03 -7.75
N SER A 72 -24.86 4.89 -7.09
CA SER A 72 -25.71 4.72 -5.91
C SER A 72 -25.23 5.60 -4.76
N LEU A 73 -23.92 5.64 -4.49
CA LEU A 73 -23.33 6.48 -3.44
C LEU A 73 -23.59 7.98 -3.67
N ARG A 74 -23.60 8.43 -4.93
CA ARG A 74 -23.83 9.83 -5.31
C ARG A 74 -25.30 10.24 -5.32
N HIS A 75 -26.20 9.33 -5.71
CA HIS A 75 -27.60 9.65 -6.02
C HIS A 75 -28.62 9.09 -5.03
N THR A 76 -28.19 8.32 -4.03
CA THR A 76 -29.08 7.78 -2.98
C THR A 76 -28.64 8.21 -1.58
N GLU A 77 -29.46 7.90 -0.57
CA GLU A 77 -29.17 8.17 0.84
C GLU A 77 -27.95 7.38 1.38
N LEU A 78 -27.39 6.46 0.58
CA LEU A 78 -26.18 5.71 0.93
C LEU A 78 -24.92 6.59 1.00
N ARG A 79 -25.02 7.89 0.72
CA ARG A 79 -23.91 8.84 0.79
C ARG A 79 -23.22 8.86 2.16
N SER A 80 -23.92 8.53 3.25
CA SER A 80 -23.36 8.43 4.61
C SER A 80 -22.76 7.07 4.95
N ASN A 81 -22.89 6.07 4.06
CA ASN A 81 -22.35 4.73 4.30
C ASN A 81 -20.82 4.72 4.12
N GLU A 82 -20.11 4.71 5.24
CA GLU A 82 -18.65 4.75 5.30
C GLU A 82 -18.01 3.51 4.65
N TYR A 83 -18.63 2.33 4.82
CA TYR A 83 -18.18 1.09 4.19
C TYR A 83 -18.26 1.18 2.66
N LEU A 84 -19.37 1.70 2.12
CA LEU A 84 -19.50 1.88 0.66
C LEU A 84 -18.49 2.90 0.13
N ARG A 85 -18.21 3.98 0.87
CA ARG A 85 -17.16 4.95 0.48
C ARG A 85 -15.79 4.30 0.42
N GLN A 86 -15.46 3.45 1.38
CA GLN A 86 -14.19 2.72 1.39
C GLN A 86 -14.07 1.81 0.16
N ILE A 87 -15.11 1.06 -0.16
CA ILE A 87 -15.11 0.19 -1.34
C ILE A 87 -14.97 1.00 -2.65
N ILE A 88 -15.68 2.12 -2.78
CA ILE A 88 -15.55 3.00 -3.96
C ILE A 88 -14.15 3.59 -4.08
N ASN A 89 -13.53 3.95 -2.97
CA ASN A 89 -12.14 4.40 -2.96
C ASN A 89 -11.19 3.28 -3.44
N ASN A 90 -11.40 2.04 -2.99
CA ASN A 90 -10.64 0.87 -3.47
C ASN A 90 -10.85 0.64 -4.98
N CYS A 91 -12.08 0.73 -5.47
CA CYS A 91 -12.39 0.68 -6.90
C CYS A 91 -11.61 1.74 -7.72
N ASN A 92 -11.41 2.94 -7.17
CA ASN A 92 -10.65 4.02 -7.82
C ASN A 92 -9.13 3.76 -7.78
N ILE A 93 -8.59 3.40 -6.60
CA ILE A 93 -7.16 3.06 -6.43
C ILE A 93 -6.74 1.91 -7.35
N LEU A 94 -7.61 0.92 -7.54
CA LEU A 94 -7.37 -0.25 -8.38
C LEU A 94 -7.70 -0.02 -9.88
N GLY A 95 -8.23 1.15 -10.26
CA GLY A 95 -8.48 1.52 -11.65
C GLY A 95 -9.75 0.94 -12.29
N TYR A 96 -10.68 0.45 -11.47
CA TYR A 96 -12.00 -0.02 -11.94
C TYR A 96 -12.99 1.14 -12.14
N LEU A 97 -12.79 2.28 -11.47
CA LEU A 97 -13.50 3.54 -11.75
C LEU A 97 -12.55 4.49 -12.49
N ARG A 98 -12.99 5.05 -13.61
CA ARG A 98 -12.25 6.04 -14.39
C ARG A 98 -13.18 7.14 -14.86
#